data_AF-A0A0B1RS78-F1
#
_entry.id   AF-A0A0B1RS78-F1
#
_cell.length_a   1.000
_cell.length_b   1.000
_cell.length_c   1.000
_cell.angle_alpha   90.00
_cell.angle_beta   90.00
_cell.angle_gamma   90.00
#
_symmetry.space_group_name_H-M   'P 1'
#
loop_
_entity.id
_entity.type
_entity.pdbx_description
1 polymer ?
#
loop_
_entity_poly.entity_id
_entity_poly.type
_entity_poly.pdbx_seq_one_letter_code
_entity_poly.pdbx_strand_id
1 'polypeptide(L)'
;MERREAEKCLTKIGEFLVRKAIIRGSEAYIVSVRANIKEVLHLRIQEILPQKLYWLRLFCFTSVSDLIRYHLTLKVPVYGDILLRSYVEREQWQLYHEQIVLGRRLGHGAFGEVFQGTFTVGLFTRPIEVAVKTLKEGCLSSDDRVTFLREANVMLKLQHKYVIRLFGVATQKEPIMIVMELATGGSLLEKVQKTKVNTLRKRKYCYQTICGMEYLESEQVGWPIKMPSHKTDFPGPV
;
A
#
# COMPACT_ATOMS: atom_id res chain seq x y z
N MET A 1 -2.29 -8.95 4.15
CA MET A 1 -2.58 -9.70 2.91
C MET A 1 -3.48 -10.86 3.27
N GLU A 2 -4.62 -10.95 2.60
CA GLU A 2 -5.61 -12.00 2.82
C GLU A 2 -5.18 -13.33 2.18
N ARG A 3 -5.87 -14.42 2.53
CA ARG A 3 -5.58 -15.76 1.99
C ARG A 3 -5.68 -15.78 0.45
N ARG A 4 -6.79 -15.27 -0.11
CA ARG A 4 -7.04 -15.28 -1.56
C ARG A 4 -6.04 -14.42 -2.33
N GLU A 5 -5.66 -13.26 -1.77
CA GLU A 5 -4.62 -12.41 -2.36
C GLU A 5 -3.28 -13.15 -2.42
N ALA A 6 -2.90 -13.83 -1.33
CA ALA A 6 -1.66 -14.60 -1.28
C ALA A 6 -1.63 -15.74 -2.31
N GLU A 7 -2.75 -16.44 -2.50
CA GLU A 7 -2.86 -17.52 -3.50
C GLU A 7 -2.63 -17.01 -4.93
N LYS A 8 -3.09 -15.78 -5.24
CA LYS A 8 -2.87 -15.12 -6.54
C LYS A 8 -1.43 -14.67 -6.75
N CYS A 9 -0.69 -14.31 -5.69
CA CYS A 9 0.69 -13.83 -5.78
C CYS A 9 1.73 -14.94 -5.97
N LEU A 10 1.43 -16.16 -5.53
CA LEU A 10 2.40 -17.26 -5.54
C LEU A 10 2.31 -18.03 -6.85
N THR A 11 3.33 -17.96 -7.69
CA THR A 11 3.31 -18.50 -9.06
C THR A 11 4.21 -19.72 -9.25
N LYS A 12 5.32 -19.81 -8.51
CA LYS A 12 6.33 -20.88 -8.66
C LYS A 12 6.29 -21.87 -7.51
N ILE A 13 6.60 -23.15 -7.77
CA ILE A 13 6.65 -24.18 -6.71
C ILE A 13 7.74 -23.82 -5.69
N GLY A 14 7.41 -23.86 -4.40
CA GLY A 14 8.28 -23.46 -3.29
C GLY A 14 8.39 -21.94 -3.11
N GLU A 15 7.73 -21.13 -3.94
CA GLU A 15 7.57 -19.71 -3.69
C GLU A 15 6.64 -19.51 -2.50
N PHE A 16 6.99 -18.58 -1.61
CA PHE A 16 6.22 -18.33 -0.41
C PHE A 16 6.12 -16.85 -0.06
N LEU A 17 5.23 -16.54 0.87
CA LEU A 17 5.18 -15.26 1.57
C LEU A 17 4.74 -15.48 3.02
N VAL A 18 5.15 -14.58 3.90
CA VAL A 18 4.68 -14.54 5.29
C VAL A 18 3.64 -13.45 5.42
N ARG A 19 2.49 -13.79 6.00
CA ARG A 19 1.39 -12.86 6.24
C ARG A 19 0.87 -13.00 7.65
N LYS A 20 0.33 -11.91 8.18
CA LYS A 20 -0.46 -11.93 9.41
C LYS A 20 -1.93 -12.20 9.09
N ALA A 21 -2.63 -12.89 9.98
CA ALA A 21 -4.06 -13.09 9.93
C ALA A 21 -4.66 -13.08 11.34
N ILE A 22 -5.91 -12.64 11.45
CA ILE A 22 -6.67 -12.75 12.70
C ILE A 22 -7.37 -14.11 12.69
N ILE A 23 -7.03 -14.97 13.65
CA ILE A 23 -7.67 -16.28 13.83
C ILE A 23 -8.26 -16.31 15.23
N ARG A 24 -9.59 -16.45 15.32
CA ARG A 24 -10.32 -16.47 16.61
C ARG A 24 -9.98 -15.26 17.50
N GLY A 25 -9.90 -14.08 16.91
CA GLY A 25 -9.60 -12.82 17.62
C GLY A 25 -8.13 -12.60 17.98
N SER A 26 -7.23 -13.54 17.70
CA SER A 26 -5.79 -13.40 17.95
C SER A 26 -5.00 -13.25 16.65
N GLU A 27 -4.00 -12.37 16.64
CA GLU A 27 -3.07 -12.22 15.52
C GLU A 27 -2.16 -13.46 15.43
N ALA A 28 -2.03 -14.03 14.24
CA ALA A 28 -1.17 -15.18 13.98
C ALA A 28 -0.36 -14.98 12.69
N TYR A 29 0.86 -15.50 12.67
CA TYR A 29 1.69 -15.54 11.47
C TYR A 29 1.40 -16.81 10.65
N ILE A 30 1.30 -16.64 9.34
CA ILE A 30 1.04 -17.72 8.38
C ILE A 30 2.09 -17.66 7.29
N VAL A 31 2.69 -18.81 6.98
CA VAL A 31 3.47 -19.03 5.76
C VAL A 31 2.54 -19.57 4.68
N SER A 32 2.27 -18.78 3.66
CA SER A 32 1.60 -19.26 2.44
C SER A 32 2.68 -19.72 1.47
N VAL A 33 2.64 -20.97 1.00
CA VAL A 33 3.64 -21.55 0.08
C VAL A 33 2.96 -22.32 -1.04
N ARG A 34 3.39 -22.11 -2.29
CA ARG A 34 2.94 -22.88 -3.46
C ARG A 34 3.57 -24.27 -3.40
N ALA A 35 2.78 -25.25 -2.96
CA ALA A 35 3.27 -26.62 -2.75
C ALA A 35 3.43 -27.38 -4.08
N ASN A 36 2.50 -27.16 -5.01
CA ASN A 36 2.51 -27.74 -6.35
C ASN A 36 1.76 -26.81 -7.33
N ILE A 37 1.60 -27.21 -8.59
CA ILE A 37 0.97 -26.39 -9.64
C ILE A 37 -0.46 -25.96 -9.28
N LYS A 38 -1.21 -26.80 -8.54
CA LYS A 38 -2.63 -26.57 -8.24
C LYS A 38 -2.88 -25.97 -6.86
N GLU A 39 -1.96 -26.16 -5.92
CA GLU A 39 -2.22 -25.93 -4.50
C GLU A 39 -1.24 -24.96 -3.84
N VAL A 40 -1.82 -24.08 -3.02
CA VAL A 40 -1.09 -23.24 -2.06
C VAL A 40 -1.46 -23.70 -0.66
N LEU A 41 -0.45 -24.05 0.14
CA LEU A 41 -0.63 -24.39 1.55
C LEU A 41 -0.49 -23.14 2.41
N HIS A 42 -1.23 -23.11 3.52
CA HIS A 42 -1.20 -22.04 4.50
C HIS A 42 -0.85 -22.59 5.87
N LEU A 43 0.42 -22.52 6.23
CA LEU A 43 0.95 -23.09 7.46
C LEU A 43 0.96 -22.02 8.55
N ARG A 44 0.21 -22.26 9.63
CA ARG A 44 0.22 -21.38 10.81
C ARG A 44 1.53 -21.61 11.57
N ILE A 45 2.30 -20.53 11.75
CA ILE A 45 3.45 -20.51 12.64
C ILE A 45 2.91 -20.58 14.07
N GLN A 46 3.36 -21.58 14.82
CA GLN A 46 3.01 -21.75 16.21
C GLN A 46 3.89 -20.83 17.07
N GLU A 47 3.32 -20.35 18.17
CA GLU A 47 4.01 -19.49 19.13
C GLU A 47 3.89 -20.11 20.53
N ILE A 48 5.00 -20.11 21.27
CA ILE A 48 5.05 -20.53 22.67
C ILE A 48 5.22 -19.26 23.53
N LEU A 49 4.27 -19.05 24.44
CA LEU A 49 4.30 -17.98 25.44
C LEU A 49 4.76 -18.54 26.80
N PRO A 50 5.41 -17.73 27.67
CA PRO A 50 5.73 -16.30 27.52
C PRO A 50 7.01 -16.01 26.72
N GLN A 51 7.82 -17.01 26.38
CA GLN A 51 9.15 -16.81 25.79
C GLN A 51 9.13 -16.26 24.34
N LYS A 52 7.95 -16.18 23.69
CA LYS A 52 7.76 -15.75 22.29
C LYS A 52 8.65 -16.52 21.32
N LEU A 53 8.60 -17.84 21.43
CA LEU A 53 9.30 -18.73 20.50
C LEU A 53 8.38 -19.17 19.37
N TYR A 54 8.87 -19.08 18.14
CA TYR A 54 8.14 -19.38 16.91
C TYR A 54 8.62 -20.69 16.29
N TRP A 55 7.71 -21.53 15.80
CA TRP A 55 8.06 -22.77 15.13
C TRP A 55 7.01 -23.23 14.11
N LEU A 56 7.45 -24.05 13.15
CA LEU A 56 6.58 -24.74 12.18
C LEU A 56 6.68 -26.27 12.27
N ARG A 57 7.85 -26.81 12.63
CA ARG A 57 8.11 -28.25 12.62
C ARG A 57 8.91 -28.74 13.83
N LEU A 58 10.25 -28.74 13.74
CA LEU A 58 11.14 -29.38 14.72
C LEU A 58 11.80 -28.38 15.68
N PHE A 59 12.20 -27.21 15.17
CA PHE A 59 12.97 -26.23 15.93
C PHE A 59 12.16 -24.97 16.18
N CYS A 60 12.44 -24.34 17.32
CA CYS A 60 11.86 -23.08 17.72
C CYS A 60 12.89 -21.94 17.66
N PHE A 61 12.40 -20.73 17.39
CA PHE A 61 13.22 -19.56 17.11
C PHE A 61 12.68 -18.34 17.82
N THR A 62 13.54 -17.40 18.19
CA THR A 62 13.16 -16.14 18.84
C THR A 62 12.51 -15.12 17.89
N SER A 63 12.60 -15.35 16.58
CA SER A 63 11.93 -14.52 15.58
C SER A 63 11.42 -15.35 14.40
N VAL A 64 10.34 -14.87 13.78
CA VAL A 64 9.84 -15.43 12.51
C VAL A 64 10.89 -15.33 11.40
N SER A 65 11.73 -14.28 11.41
CA SER A 65 12.79 -14.11 10.42
C SER A 65 13.83 -15.22 10.51
N ASP A 66 14.27 -15.58 11.72
CA ASP A 66 15.26 -16.64 11.95
C ASP A 66 14.70 -18.02 11.58
N LEU A 67 13.43 -18.27 11.91
CA LEU A 67 12.71 -19.47 11.48
C LEU A 67 12.71 -19.62 9.96
N ILE A 68 12.34 -18.55 9.24
CA ILE A 68 12.30 -18.58 7.77
C ILE A 68 13.71 -18.73 7.19
N ARG A 69 14.71 -18.03 7.77
CA ARG A 69 16.10 -18.13 7.35
C ARG A 69 16.65 -19.55 7.50
N TYR A 70 16.33 -20.23 8.61
CA TYR A 70 16.71 -21.62 8.84
C TYR A 70 16.20 -22.54 7.71
N HIS A 71 14.90 -22.49 7.40
CA HIS A 71 14.29 -23.31 6.37
C HIS A 71 14.82 -22.98 4.95
N LEU A 72 15.09 -21.71 4.67
CA LEU A 72 15.64 -21.27 3.38
C LEU A 72 17.10 -21.69 3.19
N THR A 73 17.92 -21.57 4.24
CA THR A 73 19.37 -21.80 4.17
C THR A 73 19.69 -23.28 4.19
N LEU A 74 19.10 -24.02 5.13
CA LEU A 74 19.38 -25.44 5.32
C LEU A 74 18.51 -26.36 4.47
N LYS A 75 17.58 -25.79 3.69
CA LYS A 75 16.63 -26.54 2.84
C LYS A 75 15.89 -27.63 3.62
N VAL A 76 15.48 -27.31 4.84
CA VAL A 76 14.66 -28.19 5.68
C VAL A 76 13.18 -27.97 5.34
N PRO A 77 12.37 -29.02 5.11
CA PRO A 77 10.97 -28.82 4.76
C PRO A 77 10.13 -28.28 5.91
N VAL A 78 9.24 -27.35 5.58
CA VAL A 78 8.32 -26.70 6.53
C VAL A 78 7.11 -27.58 6.88
N TYR A 79 6.71 -28.47 5.97
CA TYR A 79 5.63 -29.43 6.16
C TYR A 79 5.77 -30.58 5.16
N GLY A 80 5.72 -31.84 5.60
CA GLY A 80 6.01 -32.99 4.72
C GLY A 80 7.35 -32.81 4.00
N ASP A 81 7.29 -32.79 2.66
CA ASP A 81 8.44 -32.56 1.76
C ASP A 81 8.47 -31.14 1.16
N ILE A 82 7.63 -30.23 1.65
CA ILE A 82 7.51 -28.87 1.11
C ILE A 82 8.66 -27.98 1.57
N LEU A 83 9.44 -27.49 0.62
CA LEU A 83 10.60 -26.61 0.81
C LEU A 83 10.26 -25.16 0.48
N LEU A 84 10.83 -24.23 1.25
CA LEU A 84 10.87 -22.81 0.88
C LEU A 84 12.02 -22.59 -0.10
N ARG A 85 11.73 -21.99 -1.26
CA ARG A 85 12.71 -21.81 -2.36
C ARG A 85 12.96 -20.34 -2.66
N SER A 86 11.90 -19.57 -2.88
CA SER A 86 11.93 -18.14 -3.18
C SER A 86 10.80 -17.44 -2.43
N TYR A 87 10.90 -16.14 -2.24
CA TYR A 87 9.84 -15.35 -1.61
C TYR A 87 9.27 -14.32 -2.59
N VAL A 88 8.00 -13.98 -2.41
CA VAL A 88 7.41 -12.84 -3.12
C VAL A 88 7.99 -11.56 -2.52
N GLU A 89 8.77 -10.85 -3.32
CA GLU A 89 9.29 -9.55 -2.92
C GLU A 89 8.17 -8.53 -2.82
N ARG A 90 8.24 -7.73 -1.76
CA ARG A 90 7.33 -6.61 -1.59
C ARG A 90 7.91 -5.43 -2.36
N GLU A 91 7.13 -4.88 -3.26
CA GLU A 91 7.47 -3.65 -3.95
C GLU A 91 7.65 -2.49 -2.96
N GLN A 92 8.64 -1.63 -3.19
CA GLN A 92 8.98 -0.52 -2.27
C GLN A 92 7.83 0.47 -2.05
N TRP A 93 6.93 0.59 -3.02
CA TRP A 93 5.76 1.46 -2.95
C TRP A 93 4.62 0.90 -2.09
N GLN A 94 4.66 -0.40 -1.74
CA GLN A 94 3.75 -0.95 -0.75
C GLN A 94 4.31 -0.59 0.63
N LEU A 95 3.69 0.37 1.29
CA LEU A 95 4.19 0.92 2.56
C LEU A 95 3.62 0.18 3.76
N TYR A 96 4.40 0.05 4.83
CA TYR A 96 3.89 -0.33 6.14
C TYR A 96 3.23 0.88 6.80
N HIS A 97 2.13 0.66 7.51
CA HIS A 97 1.48 1.70 8.32
C HIS A 97 2.44 2.29 9.36
N GLU A 98 3.35 1.47 9.88
CA GLU A 98 4.39 1.85 10.84
C GLU A 98 5.42 2.84 10.27
N GLN A 99 5.53 2.96 8.94
CA GLN A 99 6.37 3.97 8.31
C GLN A 99 5.72 5.35 8.27
N ILE A 100 4.43 5.46 8.61
CA ILE A 100 3.61 6.65 8.41
C ILE A 100 3.11 7.14 9.77
N VAL A 101 3.40 8.39 10.09
CA VAL A 101 2.82 9.07 11.26
C VAL A 101 1.86 10.13 10.79
N LEU A 102 0.57 9.96 11.10
CA LEU A 102 -0.46 10.97 10.81
C LEU A 102 -0.29 12.16 11.75
N GLY A 103 -0.39 13.37 11.20
CA GLY A 103 -0.39 14.63 11.90
C GLY A 103 -1.75 15.32 11.80
N ARG A 104 -1.74 16.65 11.64
CA ARG A 104 -2.98 17.44 11.55
C ARG A 104 -3.77 17.13 10.29
N ARG A 105 -5.09 17.21 10.39
CA ARG A 105 -5.97 17.12 9.23
C ARG A 105 -5.83 18.37 8.34
N LEU A 106 -5.65 18.16 7.03
CA LEU A 106 -5.55 19.21 6.01
C LEU A 106 -6.90 19.45 5.31
N GLY A 107 -7.72 18.41 5.16
CA GLY A 107 -9.02 18.53 4.53
C GLY A 107 -9.83 17.24 4.56
N HIS A 108 -11.07 17.31 4.09
CA HIS A 108 -11.94 16.18 3.87
C HIS A 108 -12.53 16.24 2.46
N GLY A 109 -12.77 15.08 1.86
CA GLY A 109 -13.41 14.97 0.55
C GLY A 109 -14.38 13.80 0.51
N ALA A 110 -15.00 13.59 -0.65
CA ALA A 110 -15.94 12.48 -0.86
C ALA A 110 -15.31 11.10 -0.57
N PHE A 111 -14.00 10.98 -0.75
CA PHE A 111 -13.26 9.72 -0.67
C PHE A 111 -12.49 9.52 0.64
N GLY A 112 -12.75 10.33 1.66
CA GLY A 112 -12.07 10.25 2.96
C GLY A 112 -11.36 11.53 3.36
N GLU A 113 -10.40 11.41 4.27
CA GLU A 113 -9.72 12.53 4.90
C GLU A 113 -8.27 12.65 4.41
N VAL A 114 -7.76 13.87 4.37
CA VAL A 114 -6.36 14.15 4.02
C VAL A 114 -5.69 14.75 5.23
N PHE A 115 -4.58 14.17 5.63
CA PHE A 115 -3.75 14.59 6.75
C PHE A 115 -2.38 15.05 6.25
N GLN A 116 -1.76 15.97 6.98
CA GLN A 116 -0.32 16.11 6.96
C GLN A 116 0.25 14.92 7.73
N GLY A 117 1.42 14.42 7.34
CA GLY A 117 2.09 13.36 8.07
C GLY A 117 3.59 13.37 7.83
N THR A 118 4.26 12.41 8.44
CA THR A 118 5.66 12.10 8.14
C THR A 118 5.78 10.67 7.63
N PHE A 119 6.66 10.47 6.66
CA PHE A 119 6.95 9.18 6.07
C PHE A 119 8.43 8.83 6.24
N THR A 120 8.69 7.68 6.87
CA THR A 120 10.04 7.15 7.07
C THR A 120 10.38 6.16 5.94
N VAL A 121 11.23 6.61 5.01
CA VAL A 121 11.62 5.82 3.83
C VAL A 121 12.53 4.65 4.22
N GLY A 122 13.46 4.87 5.14
CA GLY A 122 14.37 3.84 5.65
C GLY A 122 14.86 4.14 7.07
N LEU A 123 15.37 3.11 7.75
CA LEU A 123 15.77 3.17 9.17
C LEU A 123 16.81 4.25 9.49
N PHE A 124 17.63 4.62 8.52
CA PHE A 124 18.70 5.61 8.67
C PHE A 124 18.41 6.93 7.92
N THR A 125 17.21 7.10 7.41
CA THR A 125 16.81 8.31 6.67
C THR A 125 15.98 9.23 7.55
N ARG A 126 16.12 10.55 7.37
CA ARG A 126 15.21 11.50 8.02
C ARG A 126 13.80 11.32 7.45
N PRO A 127 12.76 11.32 8.30
CA PRO A 127 11.38 11.32 7.82
C PRO A 127 11.11 12.54 6.94
N ILE A 128 10.33 12.35 5.89
CA ILE A 128 9.91 13.44 5.01
C ILE A 128 8.47 13.83 5.30
N GLU A 129 8.14 15.10 5.12
CA GLU A 129 6.75 15.57 5.23
C GLU A 129 5.93 15.13 4.01
N VAL A 130 4.74 14.62 4.27
CA VAL A 130 3.85 14.04 3.26
C VAL A 130 2.41 14.48 3.50
N ALA A 131 1.60 14.41 2.44
CA ALA A 131 0.15 14.33 2.57
C ALA A 131 -0.26 12.86 2.60
N VAL A 132 -1.16 12.50 3.51
CA VAL A 132 -1.68 11.15 3.66
C VAL A 132 -3.18 11.19 3.48
N LYS A 133 -3.68 10.57 2.40
CA LYS A 133 -5.11 10.40 2.18
C LYS A 133 -5.54 9.05 2.76
N THR A 134 -6.47 9.08 3.70
CA THR A 134 -7.10 7.88 4.25
C THR A 134 -8.39 7.58 3.49
N LEU A 135 -8.65 6.30 3.26
CA LEU A 135 -9.96 5.83 2.78
C LEU A 135 -10.79 5.37 3.97
N LYS A 136 -12.12 5.52 3.89
CA LYS A 136 -13.03 5.05 4.94
C LYS A 136 -13.07 3.53 4.97
N GLU A 137 -13.25 2.97 6.16
CA GLU A 137 -13.42 1.52 6.33
C GLU A 137 -14.58 1.00 5.49
N GLY A 138 -14.40 -0.15 4.86
CA GLY A 138 -15.42 -0.81 4.04
C GLY A 138 -15.63 -0.20 2.65
N CYS A 139 -14.87 0.83 2.25
CA CYS A 139 -14.98 1.42 0.91
C CYS A 139 -14.37 0.56 -0.21
N LEU A 140 -13.53 -0.43 0.09
CA LEU A 140 -12.88 -1.27 -0.91
C LEU A 140 -13.12 -2.75 -0.60
N SER A 141 -13.77 -3.48 -1.52
CA SER A 141 -13.78 -4.94 -1.47
C SER A 141 -12.38 -5.52 -1.74
N SER A 142 -12.15 -6.80 -1.44
CA SER A 142 -10.86 -7.44 -1.74
C SER A 142 -10.50 -7.36 -3.23
N ASP A 143 -11.48 -7.37 -4.13
CA ASP A 143 -11.23 -7.21 -5.58
C ASP A 143 -10.96 -5.74 -5.96
N ASP A 144 -11.65 -4.77 -5.35
CA ASP A 144 -11.39 -3.35 -5.58
C ASP A 144 -10.01 -2.92 -5.08
N ARG A 145 -9.52 -3.54 -3.99
CA ARG A 145 -8.16 -3.33 -3.49
C ARG A 145 -7.12 -3.70 -4.54
N VAL A 146 -7.34 -4.77 -5.31
CA VAL A 146 -6.43 -5.18 -6.38
C VAL A 146 -6.44 -4.16 -7.52
N THR A 147 -7.62 -3.68 -7.92
CA THR A 147 -7.75 -2.63 -8.95
C THR A 147 -7.11 -1.32 -8.49
N PHE A 148 -7.37 -0.90 -7.26
CA PHE A 148 -6.76 0.27 -6.64
C PHE A 148 -5.22 0.18 -6.63
N LEU A 149 -4.67 -0.98 -6.24
CA LEU A 149 -3.23 -1.22 -6.25
C LEU A 149 -2.64 -1.19 -7.68
N ARG A 150 -3.37 -1.71 -8.67
CA ARG A 150 -2.95 -1.63 -10.08
C ARG A 150 -2.91 -0.20 -10.60
N GLU A 151 -3.91 0.61 -10.27
CA GLU A 151 -3.96 2.01 -10.68
C GLU A 151 -2.92 2.87 -9.95
N ALA A 152 -2.68 2.58 -8.66
CA ALA A 152 -1.59 3.20 -7.91
C ALA A 152 -0.23 2.95 -8.60
N ASN A 153 0.00 1.77 -9.18
CA ASN A 153 1.23 1.44 -9.90
C ASN A 153 1.47 2.33 -11.14
N VAL A 154 0.41 2.80 -11.79
CA VAL A 154 0.53 3.77 -12.89
C VAL A 154 0.94 5.13 -12.33
N MET A 155 0.27 5.60 -11.27
CA MET A 155 0.62 6.88 -10.66
C MET A 155 2.01 6.91 -10.04
N LEU A 156 2.51 5.77 -9.54
CA LEU A 156 3.84 5.65 -8.95
C LEU A 156 4.97 5.91 -9.95
N LYS A 157 4.70 5.73 -11.25
CA LYS A 157 5.67 6.00 -12.33
C LYS A 157 5.68 7.46 -12.75
N LEU A 158 4.67 8.24 -12.37
CA LEU A 158 4.56 9.64 -12.74
C LEU A 158 5.60 10.46 -12.00
N GLN A 159 6.46 11.13 -12.77
CA GLN A 159 7.48 12.02 -12.23
C GLN A 159 7.53 13.29 -13.06
N HIS A 160 6.83 14.31 -12.58
CA HIS A 160 6.81 15.61 -13.23
C HIS A 160 6.64 16.74 -12.22
N LYS A 161 7.30 17.88 -12.47
CA LYS A 161 7.37 19.01 -11.54
C LYS A 161 6.00 19.60 -11.15
N TYR A 162 4.99 19.45 -12.01
CA TYR A 162 3.65 19.99 -11.80
C TYR A 162 2.60 18.91 -11.57
N VAL A 163 3.02 17.68 -11.23
CA VAL A 163 2.15 16.57 -10.84
C VAL A 163 2.59 16.09 -9.46
N ILE A 164 1.64 15.96 -8.54
CA ILE A 164 1.91 15.49 -7.17
C ILE A 164 2.46 14.08 -7.22
N ARG A 165 3.68 13.91 -6.68
CA ARG A 165 4.31 12.60 -6.62
C ARG A 165 3.59 11.69 -5.64
N LEU A 166 3.30 10.46 -6.07
CA LEU A 166 2.89 9.38 -5.18
C LEU A 166 4.14 8.66 -4.65
N PHE A 167 4.24 8.47 -3.33
CA PHE A 167 5.32 7.70 -2.72
C PHE A 167 4.94 6.23 -2.54
N GLY A 168 3.68 5.96 -2.22
CA GLY A 168 3.22 4.60 -1.99
C GLY A 168 1.85 4.50 -1.33
N VAL A 169 1.44 3.27 -1.07
CA VAL A 169 0.15 2.95 -0.46
C VAL A 169 0.31 1.92 0.65
N ALA A 170 -0.35 2.15 1.78
CA ALA A 170 -0.40 1.22 2.90
C ALA A 170 -1.79 0.59 2.95
N THR A 171 -1.88 -0.67 2.53
CA THR A 171 -3.15 -1.42 2.46
C THR A 171 -3.23 -2.57 3.46
N GLN A 172 -2.16 -2.84 4.22
CA GLN A 172 -2.10 -4.04 5.05
C GLN A 172 -3.10 -4.06 6.21
N LYS A 173 -3.52 -2.88 6.66
CA LYS A 173 -4.45 -2.62 7.76
C LYS A 173 -5.37 -1.48 7.37
N GLU A 174 -6.47 -1.34 8.09
CA GLU A 174 -7.29 -0.12 8.02
C GLU A 174 -6.71 0.97 8.95
N PRO A 175 -6.90 2.26 8.61
CA PRO A 175 -7.43 2.73 7.34
C PRO A 175 -6.41 2.53 6.21
N ILE A 176 -6.87 2.28 4.98
CA ILE A 176 -5.99 2.31 3.81
C ILE A 176 -5.45 3.73 3.62
N MET A 177 -4.12 3.85 3.45
CA MET A 177 -3.43 5.13 3.32
C MET A 177 -2.74 5.28 1.97
N ILE A 178 -2.84 6.47 1.38
CA ILE A 178 -2.14 6.89 0.16
C ILE A 178 -1.18 8.00 0.56
N VAL A 179 0.12 7.76 0.39
CA VAL A 179 1.18 8.68 0.81
C VAL A 179 1.72 9.42 -0.40
N MET A 180 1.59 10.75 -0.40
CA MET A 180 1.92 11.62 -1.52
C MET A 180 2.71 12.85 -1.08
N GLU A 181 3.30 13.54 -2.04
CA GLU A 181 3.99 14.81 -1.83
C GLU A 181 3.06 15.85 -1.18
N LEU A 182 3.59 16.56 -0.18
CA LEU A 182 2.86 17.63 0.49
C LEU A 182 2.97 18.94 -0.28
N ALA A 183 1.87 19.37 -0.89
CA ALA A 183 1.75 20.72 -1.44
C ALA A 183 1.54 21.75 -0.32
N THR A 184 2.63 22.28 0.22
CA THR A 184 2.63 23.22 1.36
C THR A 184 1.87 24.53 1.09
N GLY A 185 1.67 24.89 -0.18
CA GLY A 185 0.90 26.06 -0.61
C GLY A 185 -0.62 25.93 -0.51
N GLY A 186 -1.14 24.75 -0.15
CA GLY A 186 -2.58 24.47 -0.11
C GLY A 186 -3.22 24.40 -1.50
N SER A 187 -4.55 24.44 -1.54
CA SER A 187 -5.28 24.37 -2.82
C SER A 187 -5.21 25.69 -3.58
N LEU A 188 -5.13 25.61 -4.91
CA LEU A 188 -5.15 26.80 -5.77
C LEU A 188 -6.47 27.59 -5.61
N LEU A 189 -7.59 26.91 -5.41
CA LEU A 189 -8.89 27.52 -5.17
C LEU A 189 -8.85 28.42 -3.93
N GLU A 190 -8.42 27.87 -2.80
CA GLU A 190 -8.29 28.60 -1.54
C GLU A 190 -7.33 29.78 -1.67
N LYS A 191 -6.23 29.60 -2.42
CA LYS A 191 -5.25 30.67 -2.67
C LYS A 191 -5.85 31.84 -3.45
N VAL A 192 -6.65 31.56 -4.47
CA VAL A 192 -7.29 32.58 -5.32
C VAL A 192 -8.44 33.27 -4.59
N GLN A 193 -9.16 32.57 -3.71
CA GLN A 193 -10.24 33.14 -2.90
C GLN A 193 -9.70 34.03 -1.76
N LYS A 194 -8.64 33.61 -1.07
CA LYS A 194 -8.09 34.35 0.09
C LYS A 194 -7.18 35.52 -0.28
N THR A 195 -6.61 35.53 -1.47
CA THR A 195 -5.60 36.54 -1.85
C THR A 195 -5.87 37.06 -3.25
N LYS A 196 -5.79 38.38 -3.45
CA LYS A 196 -5.77 38.95 -4.80
C LYS A 196 -4.52 38.47 -5.54
N VAL A 197 -4.70 37.54 -6.48
CA VAL A 197 -3.65 37.05 -7.36
C VAL A 197 -3.59 37.93 -8.61
N ASN A 198 -2.43 38.50 -8.91
CA ASN A 198 -2.24 39.31 -10.12
C ASN A 198 -2.26 38.46 -11.41
N THR A 199 -2.44 39.12 -12.55
CA THR A 199 -2.57 38.47 -13.87
C THR A 199 -1.35 37.63 -14.23
N LEU A 200 -0.14 38.08 -13.88
CA LEU A 200 1.09 37.34 -14.16
C LEU A 200 1.14 36.00 -13.42
N ARG A 201 0.77 35.97 -12.13
CA ARG A 201 0.69 34.74 -11.34
C ARG A 201 -0.42 33.80 -11.85
N LYS A 202 -1.58 34.35 -12.23
CA LYS A 202 -2.65 33.55 -12.86
C LYS A 202 -2.16 32.84 -14.12
N ARG A 203 -1.51 33.58 -15.03
CA ARG A 203 -0.90 33.02 -16.25
C ARG A 203 0.09 31.90 -15.92
N LYS A 204 0.93 32.11 -14.90
CA LYS A 204 1.88 31.10 -14.43
C LYS A 204 1.18 29.83 -13.96
N TYR A 205 0.12 29.93 -13.15
CA TYR A 205 -0.63 28.76 -12.69
C TYR A 205 -1.25 27.99 -13.87
N CYS A 206 -1.88 28.70 -14.83
CA CYS A 206 -2.42 28.07 -16.03
C CYS A 206 -1.33 27.32 -16.81
N TYR A 207 -0.17 27.96 -17.04
CA TYR A 207 0.95 27.32 -17.73
C TYR A 207 1.44 26.06 -17.02
N GLN A 208 1.60 26.11 -15.69
CA GLN A 208 2.00 24.95 -14.89
C GLN A 208 0.99 23.81 -14.97
N THR A 209 -0.31 24.13 -14.89
CA THR A 209 -1.39 23.15 -15.06
C THR A 209 -1.33 22.50 -16.43
N ILE A 210 -1.17 23.28 -17.50
CA ILE A 210 -1.10 22.77 -18.88
C ILE A 210 0.08 21.82 -19.03
N CYS A 211 1.29 22.21 -18.59
CA CYS A 211 2.45 21.32 -18.63
C CYS A 211 2.23 20.02 -17.83
N GLY A 212 1.54 20.10 -16.69
CA GLY A 212 1.16 18.91 -15.93
C GLY A 212 0.20 18.00 -16.69
N MET A 213 -0.80 18.58 -17.35
CA MET A 213 -1.80 17.83 -18.13
C MET A 213 -1.21 17.21 -19.40
N GLU A 214 -0.36 17.94 -20.11
CA GLU A 214 0.39 17.44 -21.28
C GLU A 214 1.24 16.22 -20.91
N TYR A 215 1.94 16.29 -19.77
CA TYR A 215 2.69 15.14 -19.27
C TYR A 215 1.79 13.93 -18.99
N LEU A 216 0.68 14.12 -18.27
CA LEU A 216 -0.26 13.05 -17.93
C LEU A 216 -0.85 12.39 -19.19
N GLU A 217 -1.17 13.18 -20.21
CA GLU A 217 -1.65 12.70 -21.50
C GLU A 217 -0.59 11.85 -22.21
N SER A 218 0.68 12.30 -22.22
CA SER A 218 1.78 11.55 -22.84
C SER A 218 2.04 10.19 -22.19
N GLU A 219 1.78 10.08 -20.88
CA GLU A 219 1.91 8.84 -20.11
C GLU A 219 0.67 7.92 -20.23
N GLN A 220 -0.31 8.30 -21.06
CA GLN A 220 -1.57 7.57 -21.29
C GLN A 220 -2.35 7.25 -19.99
N VAL A 221 -2.21 8.11 -18.99
CA VAL A 221 -2.91 7.93 -17.71
C VAL A 221 -4.29 8.56 -17.82
N GLY A 222 -5.33 7.71 -17.82
CA GLY A 222 -6.69 8.19 -17.62
C GLY A 222 -6.81 8.87 -16.25
N TRP A 223 -7.20 10.14 -16.23
CA TRP A 223 -7.50 10.88 -15.01
C TRP A 223 -8.76 10.30 -14.31
N PRO A 224 -8.83 10.21 -12.97
CA PRO A 224 -7.84 9.83 -11.94
C PRO A 224 -7.84 8.29 -11.74
N ILE A 225 -7.15 7.76 -10.69
CA ILE A 225 -7.47 6.43 -10.11
C ILE A 225 -9.00 6.32 -10.11
N LYS A 226 -9.56 5.37 -10.88
CA LYS A 226 -10.97 5.00 -10.78
C LYS A 226 -11.13 4.31 -9.44
N MET A 227 -11.23 5.15 -8.40
CA MET A 227 -11.80 4.74 -7.12
C MET A 227 -13.13 4.09 -7.45
N PRO A 228 -13.42 2.90 -6.91
CA PRO A 228 -14.63 2.17 -7.27
C PRO A 228 -15.83 3.11 -7.14
N SER A 229 -16.54 3.23 -8.24
CA SER A 229 -17.77 3.98 -8.31
C SER A 229 -18.71 3.42 -7.25
N HIS A 230 -18.99 4.20 -6.21
CA HIS A 230 -20.27 4.04 -5.56
C HIS A 230 -21.31 4.17 -6.67
N LYS A 231 -22.20 3.18 -6.78
CA LYS A 231 -23.48 3.35 -7.46
C LYS A 231 -24.18 4.52 -6.79
N THR A 232 -23.93 5.73 -7.26
CA THR A 232 -24.79 6.87 -7.02
C THR A 232 -25.61 6.99 -8.28
N ASP A 233 -26.72 6.25 -8.33
CA ASP A 233 -27.86 6.64 -9.14
C ASP A 233 -28.27 8.04 -8.64
N PHE A 234 -27.93 9.07 -9.43
CA PHE A 234 -28.62 10.35 -9.35
C PHE A 234 -29.10 10.71 -10.76
N PRO A 235 -30.35 11.16 -10.90
CA PRO A 235 -30.93 11.54 -12.18
C PRO A 235 -30.22 12.78 -12.71
N GLY A 236 -29.94 12.80 -14.00
CA GLY A 236 -29.38 13.97 -14.67
C GLY A 236 -30.35 15.16 -14.61
N PRO A 237 -29.83 16.40 -14.54
CA PRO A 237 -30.68 17.59 -14.55
C PRO A 237 -31.16 17.90 -15.97
N VAL A 238 -32.43 18.31 -16.05
CA VAL A 238 -32.94 19.26 -17.06
C VAL A 238 -32.56 20.66 -16.62
#